data_AF-A0A3D5SAE3-F1
#
_entry.id   AF-A0A3D5SAE3-F1
#
_cell.length_a   1.000
_cell.length_b   1.000
_cell.length_c   1.000
_cell.angle_alpha   90.00
_cell.angle_beta   90.00
_cell.angle_gamma   90.00
#
_symmetry.space_group_name_H-M   'P 1'
#
loop_
_entity.id
_entity.type
_entity.pdbx_description
1 polymer ?
#
loop_
_entity_poly.entity_id
_entity_poly.type
_entity_poly.pdbx_seq_one_letter_code
_entity_poly.pdbx_strand_id
1 'polypeptide(L)' 'MAGLIPQQFIDDVLDRVDIVEVIDRRVSLKKSGRNYTAC' A
#
# COMPACT_ATOMS: atom_id res chain seq x y z
N MET A 1 13.01 -25.33 -3.36
CA MET A 1 13.27 -23.92 -3.71
C MET A 1 11.93 -23.22 -3.67
N ALA A 2 11.72 -22.29 -2.74
CA ALA A 2 10.50 -21.48 -2.76
C ALA A 2 10.54 -20.65 -4.04
N GLY A 3 9.64 -20.95 -4.98
CA GLY A 3 9.54 -20.23 -6.24
C GLY A 3 9.26 -18.75 -5.96
N LEU A 4 9.79 -17.89 -6.83
CA LEU A 4 9.45 -16.48 -6.86
C LEU A 4 7.93 -16.31 -6.75
N ILE A 5 7.49 -15.31 -5.99
CA ILE A 5 6.07 -14.97 -5.91
C ILE A 5 5.59 -14.68 -7.35
N PRO A 6 4.50 -15.33 -7.82
CA PRO A 6 3.98 -15.07 -9.16
C PRO A 6 3.64 -13.60 -9.34
N GLN A 7 4.00 -13.02 -10.50
CA GLN A 7 3.71 -11.61 -10.79
C GLN A 7 2.20 -11.31 -10.67
N GLN A 8 1.36 -12.19 -11.21
CA GLN A 8 -0.10 -12.07 -11.09
C GLN A 8 -0.58 -11.92 -9.64
N PHE A 9 0.05 -12.62 -8.70
CA PHE A 9 -0.31 -12.50 -7.29
C PHE A 9 0.07 -11.14 -6.73
N ILE A 10 1.22 -10.59 -7.15
CA ILE A 10 1.65 -9.24 -6.76
C ILE A 10 0.64 -8.21 -7.27
N ASP A 11 0.26 -8.32 -8.55
CA ASP A 11 -0.74 -7.44 -9.18
C ASP A 11 -2.08 -7.52 -8.45
N ASP A 12 -2.58 -8.73 -8.19
CA ASP A 12 -3.84 -8.96 -7.47
C ASP A 12 -3.83 -8.34 -6.06
N VAL A 13 -2.67 -8.33 -5.38
CA VAL A 13 -2.50 -7.68 -4.08
C VAL A 13 -2.49 -6.16 -4.22
N LEU A 14 -1.72 -5.63 -5.17
CA LEU A 14 -1.64 -4.18 -5.41
C LEU A 14 -3.00 -3.57 -5.78
N ASP A 15 -3.82 -4.29 -6.53
CA ASP A 15 -5.16 -3.85 -6.95
C ASP A 15 -6.18 -3.79 -5.81
N ARG A 16 -5.97 -4.57 -4.74
CA ARG A 16 -6.95 -4.73 -3.64
C ARG A 16 -6.55 -3.99 -2.36
N VAL A 17 -5.29 -3.58 -2.26
CA VAL A 17 -4.75 -2.96 -1.05
C VAL A 17 -4.83 -1.45 -1.14
N ASP A 18 -5.44 -0.83 -0.12
CA ASP A 18 -5.33 0.61 0.08
C ASP A 18 -3.97 0.95 0.70
N ILE A 19 -3.07 1.51 -0.12
CA ILE A 19 -1.74 1.90 0.34
C ILE A 19 -1.77 2.99 1.42
N VAL A 20 -2.82 3.82 1.47
CA VAL A 20 -2.97 4.85 2.50
C VAL A 20 -3.17 4.18 3.87
N GLU A 21 -4.03 3.17 3.95
CA GLU A 21 -4.28 2.42 5.18
C GLU A 21 -3.00 1.71 5.67
N VAL A 22 -2.24 1.11 4.75
CA VAL A 22 -1.00 0.40 5.09
C VAL A 22 0.04 1.35 5.69
N ILE A 23 0.18 2.55 5.12
CA ILE A 23 1.14 3.55 5.60
C ILE A 23 0.66 4.19 6.91
N ASP A 24 -0.65 4.48 7.04
CA ASP A 24 -1.22 5.16 8.23
C ASP A 24 -1.03 4.35 9.52
N ARG A 25 -1.02 3.01 9.42
CA ARG A 25 -0.68 2.10 10.53
C ARG A 25 0.75 2.27 11.06
N ARG A 26 1.64 2.90 10.29
CA ARG A 26 3.06 3.10 10.63
C ARG A 26 3.40 4.56 10.90
N VAL A 27 2.75 5.49 10.19
CA VAL A 27 2.98 6.92 10.29
C VAL A 27 1.65 7.62 10.14
N SER A 28 1.27 8.50 11.07
CA SER A 28 0.00 9.22 10.97
C SER A 28 -0.04 10.08 9.70
N LEU A 29 -1.02 9.80 8.84
CA LEU A 29 -1.27 10.52 7.62
C LEU A 29 -2.42 11.51 7.81
N LYS A 30 -2.22 12.72 7.28
CA LYS A 30 -3.26 13.74 7.18
C LYS A 30 -3.59 13.99 5.71
N LYS A 31 -4.89 14.01 5.38
CA LYS A 31 -5.37 14.33 4.03
C LYS A 31 -5.08 15.80 3.69
N SER A 32 -4.43 16.03 2.55
CA SER A 32 -4.08 17.33 1.99
C SER A 32 -4.51 17.39 0.52
N GLY A 33 -5.71 17.91 0.28
CA GLY A 33 -6.33 17.93 -1.04
C GLY A 33 -6.56 16.51 -1.58
N ARG A 34 -5.88 16.16 -2.67
CA ARG A 34 -5.91 14.82 -3.28
C ARG A 34 -4.83 13.87 -2.76
N ASN A 35 -3.94 14.35 -1.91
CA ASN A 35 -2.77 13.61 -1.40
C ASN A 35 -2.86 13.42 0.12
N TYR A 36 -1.90 12.69 0.68
CA TYR A 36 -1.70 12.52 2.11
C TYR A 36 -0.30 13.01 2.50
N THR A 37 -0.15 13.56 3.70
CA THR A 37 1.12 14.08 4.23
C THR A 37 1.30 13.60 5.67
N ALA A 38 2.54 13.26 6.03
CA ALA A 38 2.95 12.95 7.39
C ALA A 38 3.82 14.09 7.96
N CYS A 39 3.65 14.40 9.25
CA CYS A 39 4.50 15.27 10.06
C CYS A 39 4.65 14.68 11.46
#